data_AF-A0A650EQP0-F1
#
_entry.id   AF-A0A650EQP0-F1
#
_cell.length_a   1.000
_cell.length_b   1.000
_cell.length_c   1.000
_cell.angle_alpha   90.00
_cell.angle_beta   90.00
_cell.angle_gamma   90.00
#
_symmetry.space_group_name_H-M   'P 1'
#
loop_
_entity.id
_entity.type
_entity.pdbx_description
1 polymer ?
#
loop_
_entity_poly.entity_id
_entity_poly.type
_entity_poly.pdbx_seq_one_letter_code
_entity_poly.pdbx_strand_id
1 'polypeptide(L)' 'MRGIEIQRKKQHFTQCELAHRIGVSQANISQWEKGEALPRADKLPALAKILNCTIEDLFGEGGIKLA' A
#
# COMPACT_ATOMS: atom_id res chain seq x y z
N MET A 1 -1.97 2.55 6.73
CA MET A 1 -2.57 2.76 5.39
C MET A 1 -3.40 1.53 5.03
N ARG A 2 -4.65 1.50 5.48
CA ARG A 2 -5.50 0.30 5.35
C ARG A 2 -5.85 -0.03 3.91
N GLY A 3 -5.83 0.98 3.03
CA GLY A 3 -6.04 0.81 1.59
C GLY A 3 -5.04 -0.16 0.94
N ILE A 4 -3.77 -0.15 1.35
CA ILE A 4 -2.75 -1.09 0.81
C ILE A 4 -3.18 -2.55 1.02
N GLU A 5 -3.68 -2.90 2.22
CA GLU A 5 -4.13 -4.26 2.51
C GLU A 5 -5.32 -4.66 1.63
N ILE A 6 -6.29 -3.76 1.48
CA ILE A 6 -7.51 -3.98 0.69
C ILE A 6 -7.15 -4.23 -0.78
N GLN A 7 -6.34 -3.35 -1.37
CA GLN A 7 -6.00 -3.45 -2.78
C GLN A 7 -5.06 -4.65 -3.04
N ARG A 8 -4.12 -4.93 -2.13
CA ARG A 8 -3.28 -6.14 -2.20
C ARG A 8 -4.10 -7.42 -2.24
N LYS A 9 -5.11 -7.54 -1.35
CA LYS A 9 -5.99 -8.70 -1.30
C LYS A 9 -6.85 -8.84 -2.57
N LYS A 10 -7.30 -7.73 -3.17
CA LYS A 10 -8.00 -7.74 -4.47
C LYS A 10 -7.13 -8.26 -5.62
N GLN A 11 -5.82 -8.00 -5.57
CA GLN A 11 -4.85 -8.55 -6.52
C GLN A 11 -4.41 -9.99 -6.18
N HIS A 12 -4.95 -10.61 -5.13
CA HIS A 12 -4.55 -11.92 -4.63
C HIS A 12 -3.06 -12.04 -4.25
N PHE A 13 -2.42 -10.92 -3.89
CA PHE A 13 -1.04 -10.95 -3.43
C PHE A 13 -0.95 -11.20 -1.93
N THR A 14 0.03 -11.96 -1.51
CA THR A 14 0.57 -12.00 -0.15
C THR A 14 1.40 -10.74 0.13
N GLN A 15 1.68 -10.44 1.40
CA GLN A 15 2.56 -9.33 1.75
C GLN A 15 3.98 -9.53 1.20
N CYS A 16 4.50 -10.77 1.17
CA CYS A 16 5.79 -11.10 0.56
C CYS A 16 5.81 -10.79 -0.95
N GLU A 17 4.76 -11.15 -1.69
CA GLU A 17 4.70 -10.88 -3.13
C GLU A 17 4.65 -9.38 -3.44
N LEU A 18 3.87 -8.60 -2.68
CA LEU A 18 3.88 -7.15 -2.82
C LEU A 18 5.25 -6.56 -2.48
N ALA A 19 5.88 -7.05 -1.42
CA ALA A 19 7.21 -6.62 -0.98
C ALA A 19 8.27 -6.86 -2.07
N HIS A 20 8.28 -8.05 -2.68
CA HIS A 20 9.15 -8.37 -3.81
C HIS A 20 8.92 -7.45 -5.01
N ARG A 21 7.66 -7.18 -5.38
CA ARG A 21 7.32 -6.32 -6.52
C ARG A 21 7.78 -4.87 -6.34
N ILE A 22 7.80 -4.36 -5.11
CA ILE A 22 8.19 -2.98 -4.81
C ILE A 22 9.61 -2.82 -4.26
N GLY A 23 10.34 -3.93 -4.09
CA GLY A 23 11.72 -3.92 -3.61
C GLY A 23 11.85 -3.47 -2.15
N VAL A 24 11.01 -4.01 -1.26
CA VAL A 24 11.08 -3.78 0.19
C VAL A 24 10.95 -5.10 0.97
N SER A 25 11.12 -5.06 2.28
CA SER A 25 10.86 -6.22 3.14
C SER A 25 9.37 -6.45 3.37
N GLN A 26 8.96 -7.69 3.63
CA GLN A 26 7.58 -7.99 4.03
C GLN A 26 7.19 -7.25 5.33
N ALA A 27 8.16 -7.04 6.24
CA ALA A 27 7.97 -6.26 7.45
C ALA A 27 7.56 -4.80 7.16
N ASN A 28 8.09 -4.19 6.09
CA ASN A 28 7.66 -2.84 5.68
C ASN A 28 6.19 -2.85 5.25
N ILE A 29 5.77 -3.84 4.44
CA ILE A 29 4.37 -3.97 4.03
C ILE A 29 3.45 -4.14 5.26
N SER A 30 3.81 -5.02 6.19
CA SER A 30 3.05 -5.24 7.43
C SER A 30 2.88 -3.95 8.24
N GLN A 31 3.95 -3.20 8.46
CA GLN A 31 3.90 -1.92 9.17
C GLN A 31 3.03 -0.88 8.44
N TRP A 32 3.12 -0.82 7.10
CA TRP A 32 2.30 0.10 6.30
C TRP A 32 0.82 -0.24 6.38
N GLU A 33 0.46 -1.52 6.30
CA GLU A 33 -0.92 -1.99 6.39
C GLU A 33 -1.52 -1.70 7.77
N LYS A 34 -0.75 -1.90 8.84
CA LYS A 34 -1.15 -1.59 10.23
C LYS A 34 -1.13 -0.10 10.58
N GLY A 35 -0.44 0.72 9.78
CA GLY A 35 -0.24 2.14 10.06
C GLY A 35 0.86 2.43 11.10
N GLU A 36 1.70 1.45 11.42
CA GLU A 36 2.88 1.59 12.29
C GLU A 36 3.99 2.41 11.62
N ALA A 37 4.02 2.40 10.28
CA ALA A 37 4.89 3.23 9.46
C ALA A 37 4.17 3.66 8.17
N LEU A 38 4.74 4.63 7.46
CA LEU A 38 4.25 5.06 6.16
C LEU A 38 5.29 4.75 5.06
N PRO A 39 4.86 4.37 3.85
CA PRO A 39 5.75 4.35 2.70
C PRO A 39 6.22 5.77 2.41
N ARG A 40 7.47 5.89 1.94
CA ARG A 40 7.94 7.17 1.41
C ARG A 40 7.12 7.57 0.19
N ALA A 41 6.95 8.88 -0.02
CA ALA A 41 6.10 9.42 -1.09
C ALA A 41 6.46 8.90 -2.49
N ASP A 42 7.75 8.66 -2.76
CA ASP A 42 8.26 8.10 -4.02
C ASP A 42 7.74 6.69 -4.32
N LYS A 43 7.28 5.94 -3.30
CA LYS A 43 6.72 4.59 -3.46
C LYS A 43 5.23 4.59 -3.78
N LEU A 44 4.52 5.71 -3.57
CA LEU A 44 3.07 5.77 -3.79
C LEU A 44 2.67 5.51 -5.25
N PRO A 45 3.32 6.11 -6.27
CA PRO A 45 2.98 5.81 -7.67
C PRO A 45 3.25 4.35 -8.04
N ALA A 46 4.32 3.75 -7.50
CA ALA A 46 4.66 2.35 -7.74
C ALA A 46 3.65 1.40 -7.09
N LEU A 47 3.24 1.68 -5.83
CA LEU A 47 2.19 0.92 -5.14
C LEU A 47 0.88 0.95 -5.93
N ALA A 48 0.43 2.15 -6.32
CA ALA A 48 -0.80 2.33 -7.10
C ALA A 48 -0.78 1.52 -8.39
N LYS A 49 0.35 1.57 -9.13
CA LYS A 49 0.54 0.80 -10.36
C LYS A 49 0.53 -0.72 -10.13
N ILE A 50 1.24 -1.22 -9.12
CA ILE A 50 1.32 -2.66 -8.81
C ILE A 50 -0.05 -3.19 -8.36
N LEU A 51 -0.79 -2.40 -7.60
CA LEU A 51 -2.07 -2.77 -7.01
C LEU A 51 -3.27 -2.49 -7.92
N ASN A 52 -3.03 -1.88 -9.09
CA ASN A 52 -4.04 -1.46 -10.05
C ASN A 52 -5.15 -0.62 -9.40
N CYS A 53 -4.75 0.41 -8.67
CA CYS A 53 -5.65 1.33 -7.96
C CYS A 53 -5.10 2.77 -8.07
N THR A 54 -5.83 3.76 -7.54
CA THR A 54 -5.30 5.13 -7.44
C THR A 54 -4.40 5.30 -6.22
N ILE A 55 -3.75 6.46 -6.07
CA ILE A 55 -2.96 6.75 -4.87
C ILE A 55 -3.88 6.96 -3.66
N GLU A 56 -5.04 7.56 -3.86
CA GLU A 56 -6.07 7.78 -2.83
C GLU A 56 -6.56 6.46 -2.24
N ASP A 57 -6.74 5.45 -3.10
CA ASP A 57 -7.12 4.09 -2.70
C ASP A 57 -6.13 3.44 -1.73
N LEU A 58 -4.87 3.88 -1.68
CA LEU A 58 -3.84 3.35 -0.76
C LEU A 58 -4.11 3.76 0.70
N PHE A 59 -4.80 4.88 0.92
CA PHE A 59 -5.07 5.39 2.27
C PHE A 59 -6.27 4.67 2.92
N GLY A 60 -7.26 4.24 2.12
CA GLY A 60 -8.51 3.60 2.58
C GLY A 60 -9.63 4.62 2.85
N GLU A 61 -10.82 4.14 3.26
CA GLU A 61 -11.93 5.02 3.67
C GLU A 61 -11.50 5.87 4.89
N GLY A 62 -11.36 7.18 4.67
CA GLY A 62 -10.76 8.13 5.63
C GLY A 62 -9.44 8.75 5.18
N GLY A 63 -8.96 8.44 3.96
CA GLY A 63 -7.84 9.14 3.33
C GLY A 63 -8.04 10.66 3.27
N ILE A 64 -6.93 11.39 3.37
CA ILE A 64 -6.83 12.84 3.62
C ILE A 64 -7.99 13.61 2.95
N LYS A 65 -8.93 14.10 3.76
CA LYS A 65 -9.80 15.19 3.33
C LYS A 65 -8.90 16.42 3.21
N LEU A 66 -8.46 16.72 2.01
CA LEU A 66 -7.98 18.07 1.70
C LEU A 66 -9.21 18.96 1.76
N ALA A 67 -9.38 19.62 2.90
CA ALA A 67 -10.30 20.75 3.04
C ALA A 67 -9.71 21.98 2.35
#